data_AF-A0A535SLW8-F1
#
_entry.id   AF-A0A535SLW8-F1
#
_cell.length_a   1.000
_cell.length_b   1.000
_cell.length_c   1.000
_cell.angle_alpha   90.00
_cell.angle_beta   90.00
_cell.angle_gamma   90.00
#
_symmetry.space_group_name_H-M   'P 1'
#
loop_
_entity.id
_entity.type
_entity.pdbx_description
1 polymer ?
#
loop_
_entity_poly.entity_id
_entity_poly.type
_entity_poly.pdbx_seq_one_letter_code
_entity_poly.pdbx_strand_id
1 'polypeptide(L)'
;MMSLFADDAVVIDPHFPTPQMQGKAAIREAFRGAMSGMRSFGYTIVNYCESENGQCAAVETATHHVLIQGMKRNFPQVFIFEVADGHITRLQAYEPYGPPGIMGAFLFVARLTHRFLRK
;
A
#
# COMPACT_ATOMS: atom_id res chain seq x y z
N MET A 1 1.06 -16.70 -5.89
CA MET A 1 1.14 -15.61 -4.89
C MET A 1 1.76 -16.09 -3.58
N MET A 2 1.16 -17.01 -2.82
CA MET A 2 1.69 -17.43 -1.51
C MET A 2 3.04 -18.17 -1.56
N SER A 3 3.44 -18.69 -2.72
CA SER A 3 4.78 -19.27 -2.95
C SER A 3 5.91 -18.25 -2.85
N LEU A 4 5.62 -16.94 -2.94
CA LEU A 4 6.62 -15.87 -2.86
C LEU A 4 7.02 -15.54 -1.41
N PHE A 5 6.21 -15.93 -0.43
CA PHE A 5 6.42 -15.60 0.98
C PHE A 5 7.13 -16.74 1.72
N ALA A 6 7.92 -16.40 2.74
CA ALA A 6 8.40 -17.36 3.73
C ALA A 6 7.22 -17.91 4.57
N ASP A 7 7.39 -19.07 5.21
CA ASP A 7 6.31 -19.70 5.98
C ASP A 7 5.87 -18.85 7.18
N ASP A 8 6.82 -18.15 7.78
CA ASP A 8 6.68 -17.22 8.89
C ASP A 8 6.72 -15.75 8.45
N ALA A 9 6.44 -15.44 7.19
CA ALA A 9 6.46 -14.07 6.70
C ALA A 9 5.48 -13.16 7.45
N VAL A 10 5.78 -11.86 7.50
CA VAL A 10 4.91 -10.85 8.12
C VAL A 10 4.44 -9.84 7.09
N VAL A 11 3.12 -9.64 7.02
CA VAL A 11 2.53 -8.52 6.26
C VAL A 11 2.02 -7.49 7.24
N ILE A 12 2.37 -6.22 7.03
CA ILE A 12 1.89 -5.08 7.81
C ILE A 12 1.22 -4.10 6.86
N ASP A 13 -0.11 -4.03 6.90
CA ASP A 13 -0.85 -3.16 6.00
C ASP A 13 -2.10 -2.60 6.71
N PRO A 14 -2.21 -1.26 6.87
CA PRO A 14 -3.29 -0.62 7.61
C PRO A 14 -4.67 -0.76 6.96
N HIS A 15 -4.78 -1.29 5.73
CA HIS A 15 -6.06 -1.53 5.07
C HIS A 15 -6.77 -2.78 5.54
N PHE A 16 -6.06 -3.70 6.19
CA PHE A 16 -6.66 -4.93 6.69
C PHE A 16 -7.25 -4.71 8.09
N PRO A 17 -8.38 -5.37 8.42
CA PRO A 17 -8.93 -5.32 9.77
C PRO A 17 -7.94 -5.75 10.86
N THR A 18 -7.06 -6.69 10.52
CA THR A 18 -5.89 -7.06 11.32
C THR A 18 -4.65 -6.50 10.64
N PRO A 19 -4.09 -5.36 11.10
CA PRO A 19 -3.03 -4.66 10.37
C PRO A 19 -1.73 -5.44 10.24
N GLN A 20 -1.45 -6.37 11.17
CA GLN A 20 -0.27 -7.22 11.14
C GLN A 20 -0.67 -8.70 11.05
N MET A 21 -0.24 -9.36 9.98
CA MET A 21 -0.55 -10.75 9.68
C MET A 21 0.74 -11.57 9.70
N GLN A 22 0.80 -12.56 10.61
CA GLN A 22 1.96 -13.44 10.78
C GLN A 22 1.71 -14.81 10.13
N GLY A 23 2.61 -15.22 9.26
CA GLY A 23 2.63 -16.51 8.59
C GLY A 23 1.63 -16.64 7.44
N LYS A 24 1.89 -17.61 6.54
CA LYS A 24 1.13 -17.80 5.29
C LYS A 24 -0.38 -17.97 5.49
N ALA A 25 -0.81 -18.59 6.58
CA ALA A 25 -2.23 -18.83 6.84
C ALA A 25 -2.99 -17.51 7.05
N ALA A 26 -2.47 -16.63 7.92
CA ALA A 26 -3.07 -15.34 8.22
C ALA A 26 -3.04 -14.42 6.99
N ILE A 27 -1.91 -14.37 6.28
CA ILE A 27 -1.75 -13.57 5.06
C ILE A 27 -2.74 -14.00 3.98
N ARG A 28 -2.87 -15.32 3.76
CA ARG A 28 -3.79 -15.88 2.76
C ARG A 28 -5.23 -15.47 3.06
N GLU A 29 -5.66 -15.60 4.31
CA GLU A 29 -7.03 -15.28 4.69
C GLU A 29 -7.33 -13.79 4.54
N ALA A 30 -6.39 -12.93 4.95
CA ALA A 30 -6.52 -11.49 4.77
C ALA A 30 -6.62 -11.10 3.28
N PHE A 31 -5.72 -11.62 2.44
CA PHE A 31 -5.75 -11.36 0.99
C PHE A 31 -7.02 -11.89 0.33
N ARG A 32 -7.53 -13.06 0.75
CA ARG A 32 -8.82 -13.59 0.30
C ARG A 32 -9.96 -12.63 0.64
N GLY A 33 -9.95 -12.08 1.85
CA GLY A 33 -10.88 -11.03 2.27
C GLY A 33 -10.79 -9.79 1.39
N ALA A 34 -9.61 -9.22 1.17
CA ALA A 34 -9.44 -8.03 0.32
C ALA A 34 -9.89 -8.27 -1.12
N MET A 35 -9.57 -9.44 -1.70
CA MET A 35 -10.03 -9.82 -3.05
C MET A 35 -11.55 -9.89 -3.15
N SER A 36 -12.27 -10.21 -2.07
CA SER A 36 -13.74 -10.31 -2.09
C SER A 36 -14.46 -8.96 -2.27
N GLY A 37 -13.82 -7.84 -1.93
CA GLY A 37 -14.37 -6.49 -2.11
C GLY A 37 -13.88 -5.77 -3.37
N MET A 38 -12.93 -6.37 -4.07
CA MET A 38 -12.13 -5.74 -5.11
C MET A 38 -12.42 -6.36 -6.47
N ARG A 39 -12.74 -5.52 -7.45
CA ARG A 39 -12.83 -5.94 -8.85
C ARG A 39 -11.44 -6.09 -9.47
N SER A 40 -10.54 -5.16 -9.17
CA SER A 40 -9.14 -5.24 -9.60
C SER A 40 -8.24 -4.45 -8.67
N PHE A 41 -7.08 -5.02 -8.37
CA PHE A 41 -5.93 -4.28 -7.86
C PHE A 41 -5.15 -3.70 -9.03
N GLY A 42 -4.58 -2.51 -8.84
CA GLY A 42 -3.83 -1.80 -9.85
C GLY A 42 -2.72 -1.04 -9.17
N TYR A 43 -1.50 -1.25 -9.63
CA TYR A 43 -0.28 -0.63 -9.11
C TYR A 43 0.60 -0.26 -10.29
N THR A 44 1.01 0.99 -10.37
CA THR A 44 2.05 1.46 -11.29
C THR A 44 3.29 1.77 -10.47
N ILE A 45 4.42 1.14 -10.76
CA ILE A 45 5.69 1.47 -10.08
C ILE A 45 6.10 2.88 -10.49
N VAL A 46 6.28 3.76 -9.51
CA VAL A 46 6.76 5.13 -9.67
C VAL A 46 8.27 5.19 -9.43
N ASN A 47 8.73 4.51 -8.38
CA ASN A 47 10.14 4.45 -8.04
C ASN A 47 10.48 3.09 -7.40
N TYR A 48 11.74 2.67 -7.52
CA TYR A 48 12.26 1.43 -7.00
C TYR A 48 13.67 1.66 -6.43
N CYS A 49 13.86 1.32 -5.16
CA CYS A 49 15.15 1.41 -4.49
C CYS A 49 15.45 0.09 -3.80
N GLU A 50 16.54 -0.56 -4.17
CA GLU A 50 16.97 -1.84 -3.61
C GLU A 50 18.24 -1.63 -2.79
N SER A 51 18.35 -2.33 -1.65
CA SER A 51 19.59 -2.38 -0.87
C SER A 51 20.69 -3.10 -1.63
N GLU A 52 21.95 -2.74 -1.41
CA GLU A 52 23.11 -3.34 -2.10
C GLU A 52 23.18 -4.88 -1.98
N ASN A 53 22.69 -5.46 -0.89
CA ASN A 53 22.69 -6.90 -0.67
C ASN A 53 21.44 -7.63 -1.24
N GLY A 54 20.52 -6.90 -1.87
CA GLY A 54 19.27 -7.43 -2.44
C GLY A 54 18.26 -7.98 -1.42
N GLN A 55 18.43 -7.72 -0.13
CA GLN A 55 17.55 -8.25 0.92
C GLN A 55 16.42 -7.28 1.32
N CYS A 56 16.44 -6.05 0.81
CA CYS A 56 15.41 -5.06 1.07
C CYS A 56 15.12 -4.23 -0.19
N ALA A 57 13.85 -3.92 -0.41
CA ALA A 57 13.44 -3.01 -1.46
C ALA A 57 12.32 -2.07 -1.01
N ALA A 58 12.43 -0.79 -1.37
CA ALA A 58 11.36 0.19 -1.28
C ALA A 58 10.76 0.41 -2.67
N VAL A 59 9.46 0.19 -2.80
CA VAL A 59 8.72 0.33 -4.05
C VAL A 59 7.66 1.40 -3.86
N GLU A 60 7.84 2.53 -4.51
CA GLU A 60 6.81 3.56 -4.59
C GLU A 60 5.84 3.22 -5.71
N THR A 61 4.55 3.31 -5.43
CA THR A 61 3.49 2.96 -6.37
C THR A 61 2.43 4.05 -6.44
N ALA A 62 1.91 4.26 -7.65
CA ALA A 62 0.63 4.90 -7.86
C ALA A 62 -0.44 3.80 -7.89
N THR A 63 -1.26 3.75 -6.84
CA THR A 63 -2.31 2.74 -6.68
C THR A 63 -3.57 3.16 -7.42
N HIS A 64 -4.19 2.22 -8.14
CA HIS A 64 -5.36 2.40 -8.98
C HIS A 64 -6.35 1.23 -8.81
N HIS A 65 -7.01 1.20 -7.67
CA HIS A 65 -7.94 0.15 -7.30
C HIS A 65 -9.34 0.36 -7.86
N VAL A 66 -10.02 -0.73 -8.24
CA VAL A 66 -11.43 -0.72 -8.64
C VAL A 66 -12.20 -1.66 -7.71
N LEU A 67 -13.15 -1.11 -6.97
CA LEU A 67 -14.05 -1.86 -6.10
C LEU A 67 -15.14 -2.56 -6.92
N ILE A 68 -15.83 -3.57 -6.35
CA ILE A 68 -16.88 -4.32 -7.07
C ILE A 68 -17.99 -3.42 -7.64
N GLN A 69 -18.32 -2.32 -6.95
CA GLN A 69 -19.31 -1.33 -7.42
C GLN A 69 -18.75 -0.35 -8.48
N GLY A 70 -17.57 -0.59 -9.02
CA GLY A 70 -16.92 0.25 -10.03
C GLY A 70 -16.26 1.53 -9.49
N MET A 71 -16.37 1.77 -8.18
CA MET A 71 -15.73 2.90 -7.52
C MET A 71 -14.21 2.79 -7.60
N LYS A 72 -13.56 3.84 -8.09
CA LYS A 72 -12.11 3.93 -8.20
C LYS A 72 -11.48 4.51 -6.93
N ARG A 73 -10.37 3.93 -6.50
CA ARG A 73 -9.53 4.44 -5.41
C ARG A 73 -8.13 4.64 -5.95
N ASN A 74 -7.68 5.89 -5.95
CA ASN A 74 -6.35 6.27 -6.39
C ASN A 74 -5.62 6.96 -5.26
N PHE A 75 -4.43 6.49 -4.94
CA PHE A 75 -3.58 7.06 -3.89
C PHE A 75 -2.12 6.66 -4.13
N PRO A 76 -1.14 7.45 -3.66
CA PRO A 76 0.25 7.02 -3.60
C PRO A 76 0.43 6.01 -2.45
N GLN A 77 1.29 5.03 -2.63
CA GLN A 77 1.60 4.05 -1.60
C GLN A 77 3.05 3.60 -1.75
N VAL A 78 3.74 3.40 -0.63
CA VAL A 78 5.08 2.81 -0.61
C VAL A 78 4.99 1.44 0.02
N PHE A 79 5.58 0.44 -0.63
CA PHE A 79 5.79 -0.88 -0.07
C PHE A 79 7.25 -1.08 0.29
N ILE A 80 7.52 -1.55 1.50
CA ILE A 80 8.84 -2.02 1.92
C ILE A 80 8.80 -3.54 1.94
N PHE A 81 9.73 -4.16 1.22
CA PHE A 81 9.93 -5.60 1.16
C PHE A 81 11.23 -5.96 1.85
N GLU A 82 11.21 -7.02 2.65
CA GLU A 82 12.40 -7.73 3.12
C GLU A 82 12.37 -9.15 2.57
N VAL A 83 13.53 -9.62 2.11
CA VAL A 83 13.68 -10.88 1.39
C VAL A 83 14.87 -11.65 1.97
N ALA A 84 14.66 -12.94 2.22
CA ALA A 84 15.71 -13.89 2.56
C ALA A 84 15.47 -15.20 1.80
N ASP A 85 16.54 -15.84 1.34
CA ASP A 85 16.49 -17.12 0.62
C ASP A 85 15.48 -17.13 -0.56
N GLY A 86 15.39 -16.01 -1.28
CA GLY A 86 14.48 -15.83 -2.41
C GLY A 86 12.99 -15.67 -2.04
N HIS A 87 12.66 -15.53 -0.76
CA HIS A 87 11.29 -15.40 -0.25
C HIS A 87 11.10 -14.09 0.50
N ILE A 88 9.91 -13.51 0.37
CA ILE A 88 9.49 -12.33 1.15
C ILE A 88 9.30 -12.76 2.61
N THR A 89 10.12 -12.23 3.50
CA THR A 89 9.99 -12.39 4.95
C THR A 89 9.16 -11.27 5.57
N ARG A 90 9.17 -10.08 4.95
CA ARG A 90 8.37 -8.94 5.40
C ARG A 90 7.83 -8.12 4.24
N LEU A 91 6.57 -7.70 4.33
CA LEU A 91 5.96 -6.73 3.44
C LEU A 91 5.24 -5.68 4.28
N GLN A 92 5.53 -4.40 4.08
CA GLN A 92 4.81 -3.32 4.74
C GLN A 92 4.34 -2.24 3.80
N ALA A 93 3.06 -1.90 3.92
CA ALA A 93 2.44 -0.78 3.25
C ALA A 93 2.55 0.50 4.09
N TYR A 94 2.94 1.58 3.44
CA TYR A 94 2.88 2.94 3.95
C TYR A 94 2.04 3.79 3.01
N GLU A 95 1.13 4.56 3.60
CA GLU A 95 0.33 5.53 2.88
C GLU A 95 0.60 6.94 3.37
N PRO A 96 0.47 7.94 2.47
CA PRO A 96 0.52 9.33 2.88
C PRO A 96 -0.71 9.67 3.71
N TYR A 97 -0.51 10.01 4.98
CA TYR A 97 -1.54 10.69 5.75
C TYR A 97 -1.45 12.21 5.51
N GLY A 98 -2.59 12.84 5.28
CA GLY A 98 -2.69 14.29 5.28
C GLY A 98 -2.54 14.85 6.71
N PRO A 99 -2.15 16.13 6.87
CA PRO A 99 -2.15 16.77 8.17
C PRO A 99 -3.56 16.72 8.78
N PRO A 100 -3.71 16.18 10.00
CA PRO A 100 -5.03 16.01 10.61
C PRO A 100 -5.63 17.35 11.09
N GLY A 101 -6.94 17.33 11.36
CA GLY A 101 -7.64 18.41 12.08
C GLY A 101 -7.75 19.74 11.32
N ILE A 102 -7.78 20.85 12.07
CA ILE A 102 -7.98 22.22 11.55
C ILE A 102 -6.92 22.59 10.50
N MET A 103 -5.70 22.07 10.64
CA MET A 103 -4.62 22.28 9.67
C MET A 103 -4.96 21.68 8.30
N GLY A 104 -5.56 20.48 8.27
CA GLY A 104 -6.01 19.85 7.04
C GLY A 104 -7.10 20.67 6.32
N ALA A 105 -8.06 21.21 7.09
CA ALA A 105 -9.11 22.08 6.56
C ALA A 105 -8.54 23.40 6.00
N PHE A 106 -7.62 24.04 6.72
CA PHE A 106 -6.94 25.25 6.25
C PHE A 106 -6.18 25.00 4.94
N LEU A 107 -5.42 23.91 4.86
CA LEU A 107 -4.67 23.55 3.66
C LEU A 107 -5.58 23.21 2.48
N PHE A 108 -6.75 22.62 2.73
CA PHE A 108 -7.74 22.39 1.68
C PHE A 108 -8.24 23.71 1.08
N VAL A 109 -8.62 24.68 1.91
CA VAL A 109 -9.06 26.01 1.46
C VAL A 109 -7.93 26.74 0.73
N ALA A 110 -6.72 26.74 1.28
CA ALA A 110 -5.56 27.37 0.67
C ALA A 110 -5.22 26.75 -0.71
N ARG A 111 -5.32 25.42 -0.85
CA ARG A 111 -5.09 24.76 -2.14
C ARG A 111 -6.19 25.08 -3.16
N LEU A 112 -7.45 25.22 -2.73
CA LEU A 112 -8.54 25.66 -3.59
C LEU A 112 -8.30 27.08 -4.10
N THR A 113 -7.99 28.03 -3.22
CA THR A 113 -7.72 29.42 -3.62
C THR A 113 -6.55 29.51 -4.58
N HIS A 114 -5.44 28.82 -4.31
CA HIS A 114 -4.30 28.75 -5.22
C HIS A 114 -4.66 28.17 -6.60
N ARG A 115 -5.59 27.22 -6.67
CA ARG A 115 -6.03 26.62 -7.94
C ARG A 115 -6.90 27.57 -8.76
N PHE A 116 -7.66 28.45 -8.11
CA PHE A 116 -8.48 29.46 -8.79
C PHE A 116 -7.70 30.73 -9.15
N LEU A 117 -6.68 31.10 -8.37
CA LEU A 117 -5.82 32.27 -8.60
C LEU A 117 -4.72 32.04 -9.65
N ARG A 118 -4.45 30.79 -10.05
CA ARG A 118 -3.50 30.45 -11.12
C ARG A 118 -4.13 30.33 -12.51
N LYS A 119 -5.43 30.62 -12.64
CA LYS A 119 -6.13 30.82 -13.93
C LYS A 119 -6.23 32.30 -14.20
#